data_AF-A0A924IGJ1-F1
#
_entry.id   AF-A0A924IGJ1-F1
#
_cell.length_a   1.000
_cell.length_b   1.000
_cell.length_c   1.000
_cell.angle_alpha   90.00
_cell.angle_beta   90.00
_cell.angle_gamma   90.00
#
_symmetry.space_group_name_H-M   'P 1'
#
loop_
_entity.id
_entity.type
_entity.pdbx_description
1 polymer ?
#
loop_
_entity_poly.entity_id
_entity_poly.type
_entity_poly.pdbx_seq_one_letter_code
_entity_poly.pdbx_strand_id
1 'polypeptide(L)'
;PIIALSILFVAVENLLLTELKPWRILLVFMFGLIHGMGFASSLNEIGLPRNKFATSILSFNVGVELGQITIITAVFLLLVIPFGKNLNYRKWIVMPLSATIGLIALYWTVQRVFF
;
A
#
# COMPACT_ATOMS: atom_id res chain seq x y z
N PRO A 1 -1.48 7.95 12.24
CA PRO A 1 -1.16 6.57 12.72
C PRO A 1 -1.92 5.47 11.94
N ILE A 2 -3.20 5.67 11.63
CA ILE A 2 -4.10 4.66 11.04
C ILE A 2 -3.59 4.12 9.69
N ILE A 3 -3.06 4.99 8.80
CA ILE A 3 -2.47 4.57 7.52
C ILE A 3 -1.34 3.56 7.75
N ALA A 4 -0.37 3.87 8.62
CA ALA A 4 0.73 2.95 8.93
C ALA A 4 0.24 1.64 9.55
N LEU A 5 -0.77 1.71 10.43
CA LEU A 5 -1.37 0.52 11.04
C LEU A 5 -2.03 -0.40 10.01
N SER A 6 -2.69 0.15 8.99
CA SER A 6 -3.28 -0.65 7.92
C SER A 6 -2.22 -1.35 7.05
N ILE A 7 -1.08 -0.70 6.79
CA ILE A 7 0.06 -1.32 6.09
C ILE A 7 0.65 -2.45 6.93
N LEU A 8 0.81 -2.23 8.24
CA LEU A 8 1.26 -3.26 9.18
C LEU A 8 0.32 -4.47 9.17
N PHE A 9 -0.99 -4.23 9.18
CA PHE A 9 -2.00 -5.29 9.12
C PHE A 9 -1.83 -6.15 7.87
N VAL A 10 -1.74 -5.55 6.68
CA VAL A 10 -1.58 -6.29 5.42
C VAL A 10 -0.24 -7.03 5.36
N ALA A 11 0.84 -6.44 5.90
CA ALA A 11 2.14 -7.08 6.00
C ALA A 11 2.09 -8.35 6.87
N VAL A 12 1.45 -8.26 8.04
CA VAL A 12 1.24 -9.42 8.93
C VAL A 12 0.33 -10.46 8.27
N GLU A 13 -0.75 -10.04 7.63
CA GLU A 13 -1.65 -10.94 6.89
C GLU A 13 -0.88 -11.74 5.81
N ASN A 14 -0.02 -11.09 5.02
CA ASN A 14 0.80 -11.74 3.99
C ASN A 14 1.83 -12.74 4.56
N LEU A 15 2.30 -12.51 5.80
CA LEU A 15 3.23 -13.42 6.47
C LEU A 15 2.50 -14.66 7.03
N LEU A 16 1.33 -14.45 7.63
CA LEU A 16 0.59 -15.49 8.33
C LEU A 16 -0.29 -16.34 7.40
N LEU A 17 -0.93 -15.71 6.41
CA LEU A 17 -1.84 -16.38 5.49
C LEU A 17 -1.15 -16.71 4.17
N THR A 18 -1.36 -17.94 3.72
CA THR A 18 -0.85 -18.40 2.41
C THR A 18 -1.87 -18.17 1.29
N GLU A 19 -3.16 -18.11 1.62
CA GLU A 19 -4.25 -17.97 0.66
C GLU A 19 -5.01 -16.65 0.84
N LEU A 20 -5.42 -16.07 -0.29
CA LEU A 20 -6.26 -14.88 -0.31
C LEU A 20 -7.68 -15.23 0.09
N LYS A 21 -8.16 -14.57 1.13
CA LYS A 21 -9.49 -14.81 1.67
C LYS A 21 -10.49 -13.80 1.07
N PRO A 22 -11.77 -14.17 0.88
CA PRO A 22 -12.74 -13.29 0.22
C PRO A 22 -12.92 -11.92 0.89
N TRP A 23 -12.79 -11.85 2.22
CA TRP A 23 -12.90 -10.60 2.98
C TRP A 23 -11.80 -9.58 2.64
N ARG A 24 -10.71 -10.02 1.99
CA ARG A 24 -9.59 -9.15 1.62
C ARG A 24 -10.03 -8.05 0.64
N ILE A 25 -11.04 -8.31 -0.19
CA ILE A 25 -11.63 -7.29 -1.06
C ILE A 25 -12.20 -6.15 -0.23
N LEU A 26 -12.98 -6.49 0.81
CA LEU A 26 -13.56 -5.49 1.71
C LEU A 26 -12.48 -4.75 2.51
N LEU A 27 -11.44 -5.46 2.98
CA LEU A 27 -10.30 -4.82 3.65
C LEU A 27 -9.59 -3.80 2.76
N VAL A 28 -9.23 -4.18 1.52
CA VAL A 28 -8.53 -3.29 0.59
C VAL A 28 -9.39 -2.07 0.25
N PHE A 29 -10.69 -2.25 0.07
CA PHE A 29 -11.62 -1.13 -0.13
C PHE A 29 -11.63 -0.16 1.07
N MET A 30 -11.80 -0.68 2.29
CA MET A 30 -11.84 0.13 3.51
C MET A 30 -10.50 0.86 3.76
N PHE A 31 -9.38 0.18 3.56
CA PHE A 31 -8.07 0.81 3.63
C PHE A 31 -7.91 1.88 2.55
N GLY A 32 -8.32 1.62 1.32
CA GLY A 32 -8.32 2.61 0.24
C GLY A 32 -9.09 3.88 0.62
N LEU A 33 -10.29 3.74 1.20
CA LEU A 33 -11.07 4.88 1.69
C LEU A 33 -10.33 5.66 2.79
N ILE A 34 -9.76 4.98 3.78
CA ILE A 34 -9.00 5.61 4.86
C ILE A 34 -7.82 6.42 4.30
N HIS A 35 -7.09 5.88 3.32
CA HIS A 35 -5.96 6.58 2.71
C HIS A 35 -6.42 7.79 1.88
N GLY A 36 -7.46 7.62 1.07
CA GLY A 36 -8.03 8.71 0.27
C GLY A 36 -8.54 9.87 1.11
N MET A 37 -9.24 9.57 2.22
CA MET A 37 -9.69 10.60 3.17
C MET A 37 -8.52 11.26 3.90
N GLY A 38 -7.52 10.48 4.34
CA GLY A 38 -6.32 11.02 4.98
C GLY A 38 -5.58 12.00 4.07
N PHE A 39 -5.41 11.64 2.79
CA PHE A 39 -4.80 12.51 1.80
C PHE A 39 -5.63 13.78 1.53
N ALA A 40 -6.95 13.65 1.37
CA ALA A 40 -7.84 14.78 1.16
C ALA A 40 -7.80 15.78 2.33
N SER A 41 -7.71 15.28 3.58
CA SER A 41 -7.50 16.13 4.77
C SER A 41 -6.20 16.91 4.69
N SER A 42 -5.07 16.23 4.38
CA SER A 42 -3.78 16.89 4.26
C SER A 42 -3.74 17.94 3.14
N LEU A 43 -4.40 17.69 2.00
CA LEU A 43 -4.52 18.71 0.94
C LEU A 43 -5.33 19.93 1.41
N ASN A 44 -6.37 19.72 2.22
CA ASN A 44 -7.17 20.81 2.77
C ASN A 44 -6.37 21.64 3.80
N GLU A 45 -5.56 20.98 4.62
CA GLU A 45 -4.65 21.62 5.60
C GLU A 45 -3.60 22.52 4.94
N ILE A 46 -3.15 22.17 3.72
CA ILE A 46 -2.20 22.98 2.93
C ILE A 46 -2.85 24.27 2.38
N GLY A 47 -4.16 24.44 2.53
CA GLY A 47 -4.86 25.67 2.12
C GLY A 47 -5.06 25.79 0.61
N LEU A 48 -5.17 24.66 -0.08
CA LEU A 48 -5.37 24.62 -1.53
C LEU A 48 -6.64 25.39 -1.95
N PRO A 49 -6.56 26.27 -2.96
CA PRO A 49 -7.74 26.93 -3.52
C PRO A 49 -8.83 25.91 -3.90
N ARG A 50 -10.09 26.18 -3.53
CA ARG A 50 -11.22 25.25 -3.77
C ARG A 50 -11.35 24.80 -5.22
N ASN A 51 -11.00 25.68 -6.18
CA ASN A 51 -11.05 25.38 -7.61
C ASN A 51 -9.96 24.38 -8.08
N LYS A 52 -8.90 24.17 -7.29
CA LYS A 52 -7.82 23.21 -7.59
C LYS A 52 -7.96 21.90 -6.81
N PHE A 53 -8.77 21.87 -5.75
CA PHE A 53 -8.91 20.72 -4.86
C PHE A 53 -9.29 19.42 -5.60
N ALA A 54 -10.33 19.47 -6.44
CA ALA A 54 -10.79 18.31 -7.21
C ALA A 54 -9.71 17.82 -8.20
N THR A 55 -9.08 18.74 -8.93
CA THR A 55 -8.01 18.42 -9.87
C THR A 55 -6.80 17.81 -9.15
N SER A 56 -6.41 18.32 -7.99
CA SER A 56 -5.30 17.78 -7.19
C SER A 56 -5.60 16.36 -6.71
N ILE A 57 -6.82 16.07 -6.24
CA ILE A 57 -7.24 14.71 -5.87
C ILE A 57 -7.17 13.79 -7.09
N LEU A 58 -7.71 14.23 -8.24
CA LEU A 58 -7.72 13.43 -9.45
C LEU A 58 -6.29 13.14 -9.94
N SER A 59 -5.45 14.15 -10.06
CA SER A 59 -4.05 14.02 -10.50
C SER A 59 -3.24 13.14 -9.55
N PHE A 60 -3.49 13.22 -8.25
CA PHE A 60 -2.86 12.34 -7.27
C PHE A 60 -3.28 10.88 -7.49
N ASN A 61 -4.57 10.59 -7.62
CA ASN A 61 -5.05 9.21 -7.84
C ASN A 61 -4.51 8.65 -9.16
N VAL A 62 -4.49 9.44 -10.23
CA VAL A 62 -3.88 9.04 -11.50
C VAL A 62 -2.38 8.74 -11.32
N GLY A 63 -1.66 9.58 -10.59
CA GLY A 63 -0.25 9.33 -10.29
C GLY A 63 -0.01 8.04 -9.49
N VAL A 64 -0.86 7.75 -8.50
CA VAL A 64 -0.80 6.52 -7.70
C VAL A 64 -1.06 5.29 -8.57
N GLU A 65 -2.12 5.31 -9.38
CA GLU A 65 -2.48 4.21 -10.28
C GLU A 65 -1.37 3.94 -11.30
N LEU A 66 -0.81 5.00 -11.90
CA LEU A 66 0.34 4.88 -12.81
C LEU A 66 1.57 4.29 -12.12
N GLY A 67 1.85 4.72 -10.89
CA GLY A 67 2.94 4.16 -10.09
C GLY A 67 2.76 2.67 -9.80
N GLN A 68 1.54 2.27 -9.42
CA GLN A 68 1.20 0.87 -9.18
C GLN A 68 1.35 0.01 -10.43
N ILE A 69 0.78 0.44 -11.56
CA ILE A 69 0.89 -0.25 -12.85
C ILE A 69 2.37 -0.38 -13.26
N THR A 70 3.16 0.68 -13.09
CA THR A 70 4.58 0.67 -13.43
C THR A 70 5.34 -0.38 -12.62
N ILE A 71 5.14 -0.41 -11.30
CA ILE A 71 5.81 -1.37 -10.42
C ILE A 71 5.37 -2.80 -10.73
N ILE A 72 4.06 -3.05 -10.89
CA ILE A 72 3.51 -4.38 -11.20
C ILE A 72 4.09 -4.88 -12.52
N THR A 73 4.11 -4.02 -13.54
CA THR A 73 4.65 -4.36 -14.87
C THR A 73 6.15 -4.67 -14.79
N ALA A 74 6.92 -3.84 -14.09
CA ALA A 74 8.35 -4.07 -13.91
C ALA A 74 8.63 -5.39 -13.19
N VAL A 75 7.93 -5.68 -12.10
CA VAL A 75 8.06 -6.96 -11.36
C VAL A 75 7.68 -8.14 -12.24
N PHE A 76 6.59 -8.02 -13.01
CA PHE A 76 6.14 -9.09 -13.91
C PHE A 76 7.20 -9.39 -14.99
N LEU A 77 7.72 -8.37 -15.66
CA LEU A 77 8.72 -8.52 -16.71
C LEU A 77 10.07 -9.05 -16.19
N LEU A 78 10.53 -8.54 -15.04
CA LEU A 78 11.87 -8.83 -14.52
C LEU A 78 11.95 -10.12 -13.70
N LEU A 79 10.86 -10.54 -13.06
CA LEU A 79 10.87 -11.68 -12.13
C LEU A 79 9.95 -12.82 -12.58
N VAL A 80 8.74 -12.51 -13.04
CA VAL A 80 7.74 -13.55 -13.34
C VAL A 80 8.00 -14.21 -14.70
N ILE A 81 8.27 -13.45 -15.76
CA ILE A 81 8.58 -14.01 -17.09
C ILE A 81 9.82 -14.92 -17.06
N PRO A 82 11.01 -14.46 -16.60
CA PRO A 82 12.23 -15.27 -16.68
C PRO A 82 12.28 -16.43 -15.68
N PHE A 83 11.60 -16.32 -14.52
CA PHE A 83 11.83 -17.26 -13.43
C PHE A 83 10.55 -17.82 -12.78
N GLY A 84 9.36 -17.46 -13.26
CA GLY A 84 8.09 -17.60 -12.54
C GLY A 84 7.71 -19.00 -12.07
N LYS A 85 8.13 -20.07 -12.76
CA LYS A 85 7.86 -21.46 -12.33
C LYS A 85 8.91 -22.03 -11.37
N ASN A 86 10.11 -21.46 -11.36
CA ASN A 86 11.25 -22.00 -10.61
C ASN A 86 11.55 -21.23 -9.33
N LEU A 87 11.09 -19.98 -9.22
CA LEU A 87 11.19 -19.21 -7.98
C LEU A 87 10.12 -19.64 -7.00
N ASN A 88 10.55 -20.01 -5.80
CA ASN A 88 9.67 -20.00 -4.64
C ASN A 88 9.38 -18.53 -4.24
N TYR A 89 8.56 -17.87 -5.06
CA TYR A 89 8.23 -16.44 -4.99
C TYR A 89 7.78 -16.03 -3.59
N ARG A 90 6.97 -16.86 -2.95
CA ARG A 90 6.52 -16.60 -1.57
C ARG A 90 7.70 -16.56 -0.60
N LYS A 91 8.60 -17.54 -0.66
CA LYS A 91 9.73 -17.64 0.27
C LYS A 91 10.76 -16.53 0.07
N TRP A 92 11.10 -16.23 -1.17
CA TRP A 92 12.22 -15.35 -1.50
C TRP A 92 11.84 -13.89 -1.68
N ILE A 93 10.58 -13.59 -2.01
CA ILE A 93 10.13 -12.21 -2.29
C ILE A 93 9.07 -11.79 -1.29
N VAL A 94 7.95 -12.52 -1.20
CA VAL A 94 6.79 -12.08 -0.38
C VAL A 94 7.14 -12.00 1.10
N MET A 95 7.76 -13.04 1.67
CA MET A 95 8.10 -13.07 3.10
C MET A 95 9.09 -11.98 3.53
N PRO A 96 10.30 -11.86 2.95
CA PRO A 96 11.26 -10.86 3.38
C PRO A 96 10.77 -9.42 3.13
N LEU A 97 10.07 -9.18 2.02
CA LEU A 97 9.55 -7.86 1.70
C LEU A 97 8.41 -7.47 2.66
N SER A 98 7.48 -8.39 2.95
CA SER A 98 6.39 -8.15 3.91
C SER A 98 6.94 -7.93 5.33
N ALA A 99 7.96 -8.69 5.75
CA ALA A 99 8.61 -8.49 7.04
C ALA A 99 9.26 -7.10 7.13
N THR A 100 9.98 -6.68 6.09
CA THR A 100 10.61 -5.35 6.03
C THR A 100 9.57 -4.23 6.09
N ILE A 101 8.54 -4.31 5.24
CA ILE A 101 7.44 -3.33 5.21
C ILE A 101 6.72 -3.30 6.56
N GLY A 102 6.47 -4.47 7.16
CA GLY A 102 5.84 -4.60 8.47
C GLY A 102 6.66 -3.94 9.58
N LEU A 103 7.98 -4.12 9.62
CA LEU A 103 8.86 -3.48 10.60
C LEU A 103 8.86 -1.95 10.46
N ILE A 104 8.94 -1.43 9.23
CA ILE A 104 8.87 0.01 8.96
C ILE A 104 7.50 0.56 9.37
N ALA A 105 6.42 -0.13 9.03
CA ALA A 105 5.06 0.26 9.38
C ALA A 105 4.83 0.23 10.90
N LEU A 106 5.38 -0.76 11.60
CA LEU A 106 5.35 -0.84 13.06
C LEU A 106 6.09 0.34 13.68
N TYR A 107 7.33 0.59 13.24
CA TYR A 107 8.12 1.73 13.70
C TYR A 107 7.35 3.05 13.56
N TRP A 108 6.81 3.32 12.36
CA TRP A 108 6.02 4.53 12.11
C TRP A 108 4.69 4.59 12.85
N THR A 109 4.09 3.44 13.17
CA THR A 109 2.87 3.40 13.98
C THR A 109 3.19 3.78 15.43
N VAL A 110 4.21 3.16 16.02
CA VAL A 110 4.68 3.49 17.37
C VAL A 110 5.09 4.96 17.45
N GLN A 111 5.88 5.43 16.47
CA GLN A 111 6.32 6.81 16.40
C GLN A 111 5.13 7.77 16.45
N ARG A 112 4.09 7.57 15.64
CA ARG A 112 2.94 8.51 15.54
C ARG A 112 1.89 8.36 16.64
N VAL A 113 1.97 7.32 17.48
CA VAL A 113 1.03 7.10 18.59
C VAL A 113 1.61 7.64 19.91
N PHE A 114 2.92 7.49 20.10
CA PHE A 114 3.57 7.79 21.38
C PHE A 114 4.49 9.01 21.35
N PHE A 115 4.85 9.52 20.17
CA PHE A 115 5.75 10.65 19.96
C PHE A 115 5.15 11.65 18.96
#